data_AF-A0A834TL49-F1
#
_entry.id   AF-A0A834TL49-F1
#
_cell.length_a   1.000
_cell.length_b   1.000
_cell.length_c   1.000
_cell.angle_alpha   90.00
_cell.angle_beta   90.00
_cell.angle_gamma   90.00
#
_symmetry.space_group_name_H-M   'P 1'
#
loop_
_entity.id
_entity.type
_entity.pdbx_description
1 polymer ?
#
loop_
_entity_poly.entity_id
_entity_poly.type
_entity_poly.pdbx_seq_one_letter_code
_entity_poly.pdbx_strand_id
1 'polypeptide(L)' 'MDTRFQCGLRYLCVARQQVPKKLKDAAGAPWQFVGLLPLFDPPRHNSAETIKRALNLGVINVKMITCDQLTIE' A
#
# COMPACT_ATOMS: atom_id res chain seq x y z
N MET A 1 9.64 -3.47 20.74
CA MET A 1 8.78 -3.84 19.60
C MET A 1 7.89 -2.65 19.31
N ASP A 2 8.08 -2.03 18.15
CA ASP A 2 7.43 -0.78 17.77
C ASP A 2 5.97 -1.05 17.35
N THR A 3 5.00 -0.58 18.13
CA THR A 3 3.57 -0.94 18.06
C THR A 3 2.78 -0.21 16.96
N ARG A 4 3.44 0.32 15.93
CA ARG A 4 2.83 1.29 14.98
C ARG A 4 2.45 0.74 13.61
N PHE A 5 2.78 -0.52 13.32
CA PHE A 5 2.40 -1.18 12.07
C PHE A 5 1.32 -2.23 12.36
N GLN A 6 0.16 -2.04 11.74
CA GLN A 6 -0.98 -2.94 11.79
C GLN A 6 -0.99 -3.78 10.52
N CYS A 7 -1.11 -5.09 10.68
CA CYS A 7 -1.25 -6.02 9.57
C CYS A 7 -2.52 -5.69 8.76
N GLY A 8 -2.47 -5.83 7.44
CA GLY A 8 -3.61 -5.56 6.55
C GLY A 8 -3.75 -4.12 6.07
N LEU A 9 -2.79 -3.24 6.37
CA LEU A 9 -2.71 -1.87 5.85
C LEU A 9 -1.50 -1.71 4.93
N ARG A 10 -1.66 -0.95 3.85
CA ARG A 10 -0.53 -0.48 3.04
C ARG A 10 0.02 0.79 3.69
N TYR A 11 1.34 0.97 3.70
CA TYR A 11 1.96 2.14 4.30
C TYR A 11 2.65 3.00 3.23
N LEU A 12 2.28 4.28 3.15
CA LEU A 12 2.95 5.27 2.32
C LEU A 12 3.90 6.11 3.18
N CYS A 13 5.17 6.15 2.82
CA CYS A 13 6.18 7.00 3.45
C CYS A 13 6.15 8.41 2.84
N VAL A 14 6.07 9.43 3.70
CA VAL A 14 6.07 10.83 3.29
C VAL A 14 7.33 11.51 3.82
N ALA A 15 8.08 12.13 2.92
CA ALA A 15 9.24 12.97 3.23
C ALA A 15 9.09 14.34 2.57
N ARG A 16 9.67 15.36 3.20
CA ARG A 16 9.70 16.74 2.68
C ARG A 16 11.13 17.22 2.53
N GLN A 17 11.35 18.11 1.57
CA GLN A 17 12.62 18.78 1.35
C GLN A 17 12.39 20.27 1.17
N GLN A 18 13.22 21.11 1.79
CA GLN A 18 13.22 22.55 1.50
C GLN A 18 14.14 22.83 0.30
N VAL A 19 13.65 23.58 -0.68
CA VAL A 19 14.41 23.99 -1.87
C VAL A 19 14.60 25.52 -1.84
N PRO A 20 15.76 26.02 -1.39
CA PRO A 20 15.95 27.46 -1.15
C PRO A 20 15.83 28.32 -2.42
N LYS A 21 16.28 27.81 -3.56
CA LYS A 21 16.31 28.56 -4.83
C LYS A 21 14.96 28.61 -5.55
N LYS A 22 13.91 27.96 -5.03
CA LYS A 22 12.55 27.83 -5.64
C LYS A 22 12.56 27.47 -7.15
N LEU A 23 13.63 26.85 -7.62
CA LEU A 23 13.79 26.35 -8.98
C LEU A 23 13.55 24.84 -8.95
N LYS A 24 12.88 24.31 -9.99
CA LYS A 24 12.50 22.89 -10.06
C LYS A 24 13.68 21.94 -9.94
N ASP A 25 14.82 22.31 -10.52
CA ASP A 25 16.03 21.46 -10.59
C ASP A 25 17.13 21.89 -9.61
N ALA A 26 16.83 22.76 -8.65
CA ALA A 26 17.81 23.21 -7.68
C ALA A 26 18.05 22.16 -6.59
N ALA A 27 19.32 22.01 -6.16
CA ALA A 27 19.67 21.18 -5.02
C ALA A 27 18.94 21.68 -3.76
N GLY A 28 18.12 20.82 -3.15
CA GLY A 28 17.46 21.07 -1.89
C GLY A 28 18.28 20.64 -0.68
N ALA A 29 17.78 20.95 0.51
CA ALA A 29 18.32 20.46 1.78
C ALA A 29 18.18 18.93 1.91
N PRO A 30 18.77 18.26 2.91
CA PRO A 30 18.47 16.85 3.17
C PRO A 30 16.97 16.59 3.34
N TRP A 31 16.51 15.44 2.85
CA TRP A 31 15.12 15.02 3.02
C TRP A 31 14.80 14.78 4.49
N GLN A 32 13.71 15.36 4.95
CA GLN A 32 13.17 15.14 6.29
C GLN A 32 12.01 14.15 6.18
N PHE A 33 12.15 13.02 6.86
CA PHE A 33 11.02 12.11 7.04
C PHE A 33 9.93 12.81 7.86
N VAL A 34 8.70 12.78 7.35
CA VAL A 34 7.54 13.44 7.96
C VAL A 34 6.66 12.43 8.67
N GLY A 35 6.47 11.25 8.08
CA GLY A 35 5.66 10.19 8.69
C GLY A 35 5.23 9.11 7.72
N LEU A 36 4.38 8.22 8.23
CA LEU A 36 3.75 7.14 7.48
C LEU A 36 2.24 7.36 7.46
N LEU A 37 1.64 7.16 6.30
CA LEU A 37 0.20 7.18 6.11
C LEU A 37 -0.29 5.74 5.88
N PRO A 38 -1.07 5.15 6.79
CA PRO A 38 -1.74 3.88 6.54
C PRO A 38 -2.87 4.07 5.53
N LEU A 39 -2.97 3.13 4.58
CA LEU A 39 -3.96 3.06 3.52
C LEU A 39 -4.67 1.71 3.63
N PHE A 40 -5.98 1.77 3.83
CA PHE A 40 -6.83 0.59 3.86
C PHE A 40 -7.44 0.37 2.47
N ASP A 41 -7.31 -0.85 1.95
CA ASP A 41 -7.86 -1.29 0.66
C ASP A 41 -8.91 -2.38 0.93
N PRO A 42 -10.18 -2.01 1.22
CA PRO A 42 -11.20 -2.98 1.54
C PRO A 42 -11.54 -3.87 0.33
N PRO A 43 -11.86 -5.16 0.54
CA PRO A 43 -12.37 -6.00 -0.54
C PRO A 43 -13.63 -5.37 -1.13
N ARG A 44 -13.79 -5.43 -2.46
CA ARG A 44 -14.99 -4.89 -3.11
C ARG A 44 -16.21 -5.70 -2.70
N HIS A 45 -17.37 -5.03 -2.61
CA HIS A 45 -18.63 -5.61 -2.15
C HIS A 45 -19.03 -6.91 -2.87
N ASN A 46 -18.71 -7.04 -4.15
CA ASN A 46 -19.06 -8.18 -4.99
C ASN A 46 -17.93 -9.20 -5.17
N SER A 47 -16.73 -8.96 -4.62
CA SER A 47 -15.57 -9.82 -4.86
C SER A 47 -15.78 -11.24 -4.33
N ALA A 48 -16.36 -11.38 -3.14
CA ALA A 48 -16.62 -12.69 -2.54
C ALA A 48 -17.62 -13.52 -3.35
N GLU A 49 -18.69 -12.89 -3.84
CA GLU A 49 -19.70 -13.56 -4.69
C GLU A 49 -19.10 -13.94 -6.05
N THR A 50 -18.29 -13.06 -6.64
CA THR A 50 -17.64 -13.31 -7.93
C THR A 50 -16.67 -14.49 -7.85
N ILE A 51 -15.90 -14.60 -6.76
CA ILE A 51 -15.00 -15.75 -6.54
C ILE A 51 -15.81 -17.04 -6.40
N LYS A 52 -16.88 -17.04 -5.58
CA LYS A 52 -17.76 -18.21 -5.42
C LYS A 52 -18.38 -18.64 -6.74
N ARG A 53 -18.86 -17.67 -7.54
CA ARG A 53 -19.46 -17.93 -8.85
C ARG A 53 -18.43 -18.50 -9.83
N ALA A 54 -17.20 -17.97 -9.85
CA ALA A 54 -16.13 -18.50 -10.69
C ALA A 54 -15.80 -19.96 -10.36
N LEU A 55 -15.70 -20.30 -9.06
CA LEU A 55 -15.47 -21.68 -8.60
C LEU A 55 -16.62 -22.60 -9.03
N ASN A 56 -17.88 -22.15 -8.89
CA ASN A 56 -19.06 -22.92 -9.31
C ASN A 56 -19.14 -23.15 -10.82
N LEU A 57 -18.49 -22.29 -11.63
CA LEU A 57 -18.42 -22.42 -13.09
C LEU A 57 -17.25 -23.32 -13.55
N GLY A 58 -16.56 -24.00 -12.63
CA GLY A 58 -15.47 -24.92 -12.95
C GLY A 58 -14.09 -24.26 -13.05
N VAL A 59 -13.94 -22.99 -12.63
CA VAL A 59 -12.60 -22.41 -12.40
C VAL A 59 -11.95 -23.16 -11.25
N ILE A 60 -10.87 -23.88 -11.53
CA ILE A 60 -10.22 -24.78 -10.57
C ILE A 60 -9.61 -24.01 -9.39
N ASN A 61 -9.11 -22.79 -9.61
CA ASN A 61 -8.52 -21.97 -8.55
C ASN A 61 -8.56 -20.47 -8.89
N VAL A 62 -8.73 -19.63 -7.87
CA VAL A 62 -8.57 -18.17 -7.96
C VAL A 62 -7.34 -17.77 -7.16
N LYS A 63 -6.32 -17.23 -7.82
CA LYS A 63 -5.08 -16.77 -7.18
C LYS A 63 -5.07 -15.26 -7.04
N MET A 64 -4.77 -14.77 -5.84
CA MET A 64 -4.46 -13.37 -5.63
C MET A 64 -3.06 -13.07 -6.14
N ILE A 65 -2.93 -12.04 -6.98
CA ILE A 65 -1.65 -11.49 -7.41
C ILE A 65 -1.61 -10.06 -6.87
N THR A 66 -0.70 -9.78 -5.91
CA THR A 66 -0.52 -8.45 -5.32
C THR A 66 0.96 -8.06 -5.34
N CYS A 67 1.22 -6.75 -5.46
CA CYS A 67 2.54 -6.16 -5.26
C CYS A 67 2.74 -5.68 -3.81
N ASP A 68 1.79 -5.95 -2.92
CA ASP A 68 1.96 -5.68 -1.49
C ASP A 68 3.01 -6.59 -0.87
N GLN A 69 3.63 -6.08 0.20
CA GLN A 69 4.48 -6.90 1.03
C GLN A 69 3.63 -8.02 1.64
N LEU A 70 4.05 -9.27 1.43
CA LEU A 70 3.55 -10.37 2.22
C LEU A 70 3.85 -10.03 3.69
N THR A 71 2.83 -10.00 4.52
CA THR A 71 3.04 -9.98 5.97
C THR A 71 3.62 -11.33 6.34
N ILE A 72 4.95 -11.42 6.37
CA ILE A 72 5.68 -12.59 6.85
C ILE A 72 5.93 -12.35 8.34
N GLU A 73 5.33 -13.18 9.19
CA GLU A 73 5.68 -13.30 10.61
C GLU A 73 6.88 -14.24 10.80
#